data_AF-A0A0G0MHX4-F1
#
_entry.id   AF-A0A0G0MHX4-F1
#
_cell.length_a   1.000
_cell.length_b   1.000
_cell.length_c   1.000
_cell.angle_alpha   90.00
_cell.angle_beta   90.00
_cell.angle_gamma   90.00
#
_symmetry.space_group_name_H-M   'P 1'
#
loop_
_entity.id
_entity.type
_entity.pdbx_description
1 polymer ?
#
loop_
_entity_poly.entity_id
_entity_poly.type
_entity_poly.pdbx_seq_one_letter_code
_entity_poly.pdbx_strand_id
1 'polypeptide(L)'
;MMYDNPDAIRLYRFCGNRKIPVIMHFDYGHNLGIKHPNLYCDMSTESAIGALKRDVKFFCDFLMEFQDRVLYARDCFTNELQEFIDSLGLPERIQKKSMFRMREI
;
A
#
# COMPACT_ATOMS: atom_id res chain seq x y z
N MET A 1 8.16 18.07 6.98
CA MET A 1 8.92 17.61 8.16
C MET A 1 10.01 16.69 7.66
N MET A 2 11.26 16.83 8.11
CA MET A 2 12.30 15.88 7.73
C MET A 2 12.18 14.62 8.60
N TYR A 3 12.24 13.45 7.95
CA TYR A 3 12.06 12.14 8.61
C TYR A 3 13.18 11.81 9.62
N ASP A 4 14.32 12.48 9.52
CA ASP A 4 15.50 12.33 10.37
C ASP A 4 15.60 13.37 11.50
N ASN A 5 14.59 14.25 11.64
CA ASN A 5 14.54 15.17 12.77
C ASN A 5 14.41 14.39 14.11
N PRO A 6 15.11 14.80 15.19
CA PRO A 6 15.06 14.12 16.50
C PRO A 6 13.64 13.88 17.04
N ASP A 7 12.70 14.80 16.83
CA ASP A 7 11.31 14.67 17.27
C ASP A 7 10.57 13.58 16.49
N ALA A 8 10.78 13.53 15.17
CA ALA A 8 10.22 12.47 14.32
C ALA A 8 10.77 11.09 14.72
N ILE A 9 12.09 10.99 14.93
CA ILE A 9 12.74 9.75 15.40
C ILE A 9 12.17 9.31 16.76
N ARG A 10 11.98 10.25 17.69
CA ARG A 10 11.38 9.96 19.01
C ARG A 10 9.96 9.43 18.86
N LEU A 11 9.14 10.02 18.00
CA LEU A 11 7.79 9.56 17.70
C LEU A 11 7.81 8.14 17.10
N TYR A 12 8.64 7.88 16.09
CA TYR A 12 8.72 6.56 15.46
C TYR A 12 9.17 5.47 16.45
N ARG A 13 10.15 5.77 17.32
CA ARG A 13 10.56 4.85 18.39
C ARG A 13 9.43 4.59 19.38
N PHE A 14 8.67 5.62 19.75
CA PHE A 14 7.51 5.48 20.63
C PHE A 14 6.46 4.56 20.00
N CYS A 15 6.13 4.78 18.72
CA CYS A 15 5.18 3.95 17.98
C CYS A 15 5.67 2.50 17.88
N GLY A 16 6.94 2.28 17.53
CA GLY A 16 7.56 0.96 17.45
C GLY A 16 7.49 0.19 18.77
N ASN A 17 7.82 0.83 19.90
CA ASN A 17 7.73 0.22 21.23
C ASN A 17 6.30 -0.16 21.64
N ARG A 18 5.29 0.50 21.06
CA ARG A 18 3.86 0.26 21.35
C ARG A 18 3.16 -0.55 20.27
N LYS A 19 3.88 -0.99 19.23
CA LYS A 19 3.32 -1.67 18.05
C LYS A 19 2.22 -0.84 17.35
N ILE A 20 2.36 0.49 17.37
CA ILE A 20 1.46 1.39 16.66
C ILE A 20 1.96 1.52 15.21
N PRO A 21 1.13 1.20 14.19
CA PRO A 21 1.54 1.36 12.81
C PRO A 21 1.74 2.84 12.47
N VAL A 22 2.71 3.12 11.61
CA VAL A 22 3.00 4.47 11.11
C VAL A 22 2.72 4.48 9.61
N ILE A 23 1.79 5.32 9.19
CA ILE A 23 1.47 5.55 7.77
C ILE A 23 2.42 6.64 7.25
N MET A 24 3.08 6.36 6.13
CA MET A 24 4.01 7.29 5.48
C MET A 24 3.63 7.43 4.01
N HIS A 25 3.69 8.66 3.50
CA HIS A 25 3.50 8.97 2.09
C HIS A 25 4.87 9.24 1.47
N PHE A 26 5.28 8.39 0.54
CA PHE A 26 6.54 8.54 -0.20
C PHE A 26 6.24 8.88 -1.65
N ASP A 27 7.00 9.81 -2.21
CA ASP A 27 7.02 10.01 -3.65
C ASP A 27 7.83 8.90 -4.34
N TYR A 28 7.60 8.71 -5.64
CA TYR A 28 8.10 7.59 -6.45
C TYR A 28 9.62 7.32 -6.31
N GLY A 29 10.03 6.06 -6.54
CA GLY A 29 11.44 5.70 -6.82
C GLY A 29 12.15 4.88 -5.75
N HIS A 30 11.44 4.26 -4.82
CA HIS A 30 12.06 3.49 -3.73
C HIS A 30 11.60 2.02 -3.70
N ASN A 31 12.51 1.08 -3.91
CA ASN A 31 12.26 -0.37 -3.79
C ASN A 31 12.31 -0.86 -2.32
N LEU A 32 11.57 -0.19 -1.42
CA LEU A 32 11.66 -0.41 0.03
C LEU A 32 10.99 -1.72 0.49
N GLY A 33 9.96 -2.18 -0.22
CA GLY A 33 9.13 -3.32 0.17
C GLY A 33 9.89 -4.65 0.28
N ILE A 34 10.97 -4.80 -0.49
CA ILE A 34 11.80 -6.03 -0.49
C ILE A 34 12.67 -6.10 0.78
N LYS A 35 13.16 -4.96 1.27
CA LYS A 35 14.12 -4.91 2.38
C LYS A 35 13.47 -4.97 3.76
N HIS A 36 12.22 -4.52 3.88
CA HIS A 36 11.55 -4.36 5.16
C HIS A 36 10.26 -5.21 5.21
N PRO A 37 10.24 -6.34 5.95
CA PRO A 37 9.09 -7.24 5.99
C PRO A 37 7.85 -6.60 6.64
N ASN A 38 8.06 -5.62 7.51
CA ASN A 38 7.02 -4.85 8.21
C ASN A 38 6.50 -3.64 7.40
N LEU A 39 6.94 -3.47 6.14
CA LEU A 39 6.43 -2.42 5.27
C LEU A 39 5.25 -2.96 4.45
N TYR A 40 4.16 -2.19 4.49
CA TYR A 40 2.93 -2.45 3.76
C TYR A 40 2.71 -1.31 2.77
N CYS A 41 2.16 -1.64 1.60
CA CYS A 41 1.75 -0.68 0.58
C CYS A 41 0.27 -0.39 0.77
N ASP A 42 -0.07 0.89 0.90
CA ASP A 42 -1.44 1.36 0.82
C ASP A 42 -1.75 1.76 -0.64
N MET A 43 -2.90 1.31 -1.14
CA MET A 43 -3.47 1.73 -2.40
C MET A 43 -4.83 2.36 -2.11
N SER A 44 -4.82 3.68 -2.09
CA SER A 44 -5.97 4.49 -1.74
C SER A 44 -6.14 5.67 -2.69
N THR A 45 -7.39 6.12 -2.85
CA THR A 45 -7.78 7.25 -3.71
C THR A 45 -7.56 7.01 -5.22
N GLU A 46 -8.25 7.80 -6.04
CA GLU A 46 -8.20 7.75 -7.51
C GLU A 46 -6.82 8.14 -8.09
N SER A 47 -6.07 9.00 -7.40
CA SER A 47 -4.74 9.44 -7.82
C SER A 47 -3.76 8.27 -7.95
N ALA A 48 -3.96 7.19 -7.18
CA ALA A 48 -3.21 5.94 -7.32
C ALA A 48 -3.40 5.34 -8.72
N ILE A 49 -4.61 5.37 -9.30
CA ILE A 49 -4.90 4.80 -10.62
C ILE A 49 -3.97 5.38 -11.70
N GLY A 50 -3.68 6.68 -11.63
CA GLY A 50 -2.74 7.34 -12.54
C GLY A 50 -1.32 6.76 -12.46
N ALA A 51 -0.88 6.35 -11.26
CA ALA A 51 0.40 5.65 -11.08
C ALA A 51 0.36 4.21 -11.58
N LEU A 52 -0.72 3.49 -11.24
CA LEU A 52 -0.88 2.07 -11.58
C LEU A 52 -0.98 1.85 -13.10
N LYS A 53 -1.69 2.75 -13.80
CA LYS A 53 -1.85 2.68 -15.26
C LYS A 53 -0.57 2.96 -16.06
N ARG A 54 0.50 3.48 -15.43
CA ARG A 54 1.78 3.74 -16.13
C ARG A 54 2.44 2.44 -16.59
N ASP A 55 2.33 1.39 -15.78
CA ASP A 55 2.79 0.05 -16.15
C ASP A 55 1.89 -1.00 -15.48
N VAL A 56 0.81 -1.34 -16.19
CA VAL A 56 -0.20 -2.29 -15.72
C VAL A 56 0.40 -3.68 -15.54
N LYS A 57 1.35 -4.08 -16.40
CA LYS A 57 1.97 -5.40 -16.30
C LYS A 57 2.81 -5.49 -15.03
N PHE A 58 3.67 -4.51 -14.79
CA PHE A 58 4.45 -4.43 -13.55
C PHE A 58 3.53 -4.44 -12.34
N PHE A 59 2.43 -3.69 -12.37
CA PHE A 59 1.49 -3.65 -11.26
C PHE A 59 0.84 -5.02 -10.98
N CYS A 60 0.42 -5.75 -12.02
CA CYS A 60 -0.10 -7.10 -11.85
C CYS A 60 0.97 -8.03 -11.24
N ASP A 61 2.21 -7.99 -11.74
CA ASP A 61 3.31 -8.79 -11.20
C ASP A 61 3.59 -8.44 -9.72
N PHE A 62 3.57 -7.15 -9.38
CA PHE A 62 3.74 -6.64 -8.02
C PHE A 62 2.62 -7.11 -7.09
N LEU A 63 1.35 -7.04 -7.51
CA LEU A 63 0.23 -7.53 -6.73
C LEU A 63 0.30 -9.03 -6.50
N MET A 64 0.73 -9.80 -7.50
CA MET A 64 0.90 -11.25 -7.35
C MET A 64 1.98 -11.59 -6.31
N GLU A 65 3.10 -10.87 -6.34
CA GLU A 65 4.24 -11.06 -5.43
C GLU A 65 3.94 -10.57 -4.01
N PHE A 66 3.35 -9.38 -3.87
CA PHE A 66 3.16 -8.71 -2.59
C PHE A 66 1.71 -8.67 -2.09
N GLN A 67 0.84 -9.54 -2.60
CA GLN A 67 -0.59 -9.65 -2.24
C GLN A 67 -0.86 -9.60 -0.72
N ASP A 68 0.07 -10.09 0.11
CA ASP A 68 -0.09 -10.18 1.56
C ASP A 68 0.29 -8.88 2.29
N ARG A 69 0.88 -7.91 1.58
CA ARG A 69 1.38 -6.63 2.09
C ARG A 69 0.85 -5.42 1.32
N VAL A 70 -0.15 -5.61 0.48
CA VAL A 70 -0.85 -4.54 -0.22
C VAL A 70 -2.25 -4.41 0.38
N LEU A 71 -2.58 -3.21 0.82
CA LEU A 71 -3.85 -2.86 1.44
C LEU A 71 -4.64 -1.99 0.46
N TYR A 72 -5.93 -2.31 0.32
CA TYR A 72 -6.88 -1.49 -0.40
C TYR A 72 -7.64 -0.60 0.58
N ALA A 73 -7.74 0.69 0.25
CA ALA A 73 -8.63 1.62 0.92
C ALA A 73 -9.30 2.53 -0.14
N ARG A 74 -10.48 3.06 0.18
CA ARG A 74 -11.19 3.95 -0.75
C ARG A 74 -10.64 5.36 -0.72
N ASP A 75 -10.51 5.95 0.47
CA ASP A 75 -10.09 7.34 0.69
C ASP A 75 -10.91 8.42 -0.06
N CYS A 76 -11.92 8.00 -0.85
CA CYS A 76 -12.91 8.84 -1.52
C CYS A 76 -14.28 8.12 -1.61
N PHE A 77 -15.30 8.80 -2.15
CA PHE A 77 -16.68 8.29 -2.27
C PHE A 77 -16.95 7.50 -3.56
N THR A 78 -15.99 7.40 -4.47
CA THR A 78 -16.11 6.70 -5.75
C THR A 78 -15.58 5.27 -5.66
N ASN A 79 -15.81 4.48 -6.73
CA ASN A 79 -15.35 3.10 -6.84
C ASN A 79 -14.31 2.89 -7.95
N GLU A 80 -13.77 3.96 -8.54
CA GLU A 80 -12.93 3.85 -9.74
C GLU A 80 -11.69 2.96 -9.54
N LEU A 81 -11.06 3.02 -8.35
CA LEU A 81 -9.91 2.17 -8.04
C LEU A 81 -10.31 0.69 -7.94
N GLN A 82 -11.47 0.41 -7.34
CA GLN A 82 -12.00 -0.95 -7.28
C GLN A 82 -12.32 -1.49 -8.67
N GLU A 83 -13.07 -0.72 -9.47
CA GLU A 83 -13.45 -1.09 -10.83
C GLU A 83 -12.21 -1.31 -11.71
N PHE A 84 -11.17 -0.49 -11.55
CA PHE A 84 -9.89 -0.69 -12.21
C PHE A 84 -9.23 -2.00 -11.81
N ILE A 85 -9.13 -2.31 -10.51
CA ILE A 85 -8.53 -3.56 -10.02
C ILE A 85 -9.32 -4.78 -10.53
N ASP A 86 -10.65 -4.73 -10.48
CA ASP A 86 -11.53 -5.80 -10.96
C ASP A 86 -11.33 -6.05 -12.47
N SER A 87 -11.06 -4.99 -13.25
CA SER A 87 -10.79 -5.07 -14.68
C SER A 87 -9.46 -5.76 -15.05
N LEU A 88 -8.53 -5.93 -14.09
CA LEU A 88 -7.22 -6.55 -14.34
C LEU A 88 -7.28 -8.07 -14.55
N GLY A 89 -8.41 -8.71 -14.25
CA GLY A 89 -8.58 -10.16 -14.44
C GLY A 89 -7.66 -11.00 -13.55
N LEU A 90 -7.26 -10.47 -12.38
CA LEU A 90 -6.41 -11.18 -11.42
C LEU A 90 -7.11 -12.43 -10.89
N PRO A 91 -6.38 -13.49 -10.50
CA PRO A 91 -6.99 -14.67 -9.88
C PRO A 91 -7.82 -14.29 -8.65
N GLU A 92 -8.99 -14.90 -8.49
CA GLU A 92 -9.98 -14.55 -7.43
C GLU A 92 -9.35 -14.55 -6.02
N ARG A 93 -8.43 -15.48 -5.75
CA ARG A 93 -7.67 -15.54 -4.48
C ARG A 93 -6.91 -14.25 -4.19
N ILE A 94 -6.32 -13.64 -5.20
CA ILE A 94 -5.49 -12.43 -5.08
C ILE A 94 -6.40 -11.23 -4.91
N GLN A 95 -7.43 -11.10 -5.74
CA GLN A 95 -8.43 -10.04 -5.61
C GLN A 95 -9.04 -10.01 -4.21
N LYS A 96 -9.45 -11.18 -3.69
CA LYS A 96 -10.00 -11.25 -2.33
C LYS A 96 -9.01 -10.81 -1.26
N LYS A 97 -7.73 -11.12 -1.41
CA LYS A 97 -6.71 -10.73 -0.44
C LYS A 97 -6.38 -9.25 -0.49
N SER A 98 -6.19 -8.69 -1.68
CA SER A 98 -5.88 -7.26 -1.83
C SER A 98 -7.07 -6.39 -1.43
N MET A 99 -8.31 -6.82 -1.70
CA MET A 99 -9.52 -6.02 -1.45
C MET A 99 -10.09 -6.14 -0.03
N PHE A 100 -9.92 -7.29 0.66
CA PHE A 100 -10.65 -7.55 1.92
C PHE A 100 -9.76 -7.68 3.15
N ARG A 101 -8.45 -7.41 3.07
CA ARG A 101 -7.55 -7.55 4.22
C ARG A 101 -7.44 -6.26 5.04
N MET A 102 -8.50 -5.93 5.77
CA MET A 102 -8.42 -5.14 7.01
C MET A 102 -8.82 -6.03 8.20
N ARG A 103 -8.08 -7.11 8.45
CA ARG A 103 -8.27 -7.89 9.67
C ARG A 103 -6.93 -8.22 10.31
N GLU A 104 -6.76 -7.65 11.50
CA GLU A 104 -5.80 -8.00 12.54
C GLU A 104 -4.34 -7.60 12.25
N ILE A 105 -4.03 -6.33 12.48
CA ILE A 105 -2.68 -5.83 12.79
C ILE A 105 -2.59 -5.61 14.30
#